data_AF-A0A7V2LUX1-F1
#
_entry.id   AF-A0A7V2LUX1-F1
#
_cell.length_a   1.000
_cell.length_b   1.000
_cell.length_c   1.000
_cell.angle_alpha   90.00
_cell.angle_beta   90.00
_cell.angle_gamma   90.00
#
_symmetry.space_group_name_H-M   'P 1'
#
loop_
_entity.id
_entity.type
_entity.pdbx_description
1 polymer ?
#
loop_
_entity_poly.entity_id
_entity_poly.type
_entity_poly.pdbx_seq_one_letter_code
_entity_poly.pdbx_strand_id
1 'polypeptide(L)'
;MELELEFQGNAKAILWTLVLFLVLVGLGAYGRVVTPNPPKVLTWADWRFRAVQRQYTRQLAAMRRDAEALAALLDSRPNLRTAWQAEQIAARWQRAEVLDALTGRREALVQAAQAVQDWVAGRREEEQVREVLQHALEGLSGE
;
A
#
# COMPACT_ATOMS: atom_id res chain seq x y z
N MET A 1 -36.91 16.06 -40.40
CA MET A 1 -37.04 16.59 -39.02
C MET A 1 -35.64 16.87 -38.55
N GLU A 2 -35.15 18.07 -38.86
CA GLU A 2 -33.82 18.53 -38.48
C GLU A 2 -34.00 19.25 -37.13
N LEU A 3 -33.27 18.81 -36.11
CA LEU A 3 -33.28 19.45 -34.80
C LEU A 3 -32.42 20.71 -34.90
N GLU A 4 -33.00 21.79 -35.43
CA GLU A 4 -32.44 23.13 -35.30
C GLU A 4 -32.53 23.55 -33.82
N LEU A 5 -31.48 23.25 -33.08
CA LEU A 5 -31.29 23.74 -31.72
C LEU A 5 -30.80 25.20 -31.82
N GLU A 6 -31.75 26.12 -31.96
CA GLU A 6 -31.52 27.56 -31.86
C GLU A 6 -31.14 27.92 -30.42
N PHE A 7 -29.86 27.76 -30.08
CA PHE A 7 -29.30 28.18 -28.79
C PHE A 7 -29.06 29.69 -28.78
N GLN A 8 -30.14 30.48 -28.81
CA GLN A 8 -30.08 31.89 -28.45
C GLN A 8 -30.07 32.03 -26.92
N GLY A 9 -29.03 31.47 -26.30
CA GLY A 9 -28.88 31.39 -24.85
C GLY A 9 -27.47 31.76 -24.45
N ASN A 10 -27.36 32.73 -23.54
CA ASN A 10 -26.12 33.24 -22.94
C ASN A 10 -25.04 32.14 -22.86
N ALA A 11 -24.01 32.19 -23.73
CA ALA A 11 -23.04 31.11 -23.92
C ALA A 11 -22.38 30.63 -22.60
N LYS A 12 -22.32 31.53 -21.60
CA LYS A 12 -21.90 31.23 -20.24
C LYS A 12 -22.83 30.22 -19.54
N ALA A 13 -24.14 30.37 -19.67
CA ALA A 13 -25.12 29.45 -19.10
C ALA A 13 -24.99 28.05 -19.72
N ILE A 14 -24.84 27.97 -21.04
CA ILE A 14 -24.64 26.68 -21.75
C ILE A 14 -23.35 26.01 -21.26
N LEU A 15 -22.26 26.76 -21.13
CA LEU A 15 -20.99 26.24 -20.61
C LEU A 15 -21.14 25.71 -19.18
N TRP A 16 -21.80 26.46 -18.29
CA TRP A 16 -22.04 26.02 -16.91
C TRP A 16 -22.93 24.79 -16.83
N THR A 17 -23.96 24.68 -17.67
CA THR A 17 -24.81 23.50 -17.77
C THR A 17 -24.00 22.27 -18.22
N LEU A 18 -23.09 22.43 -19.17
CA LEU A 18 -22.25 21.35 -19.68
C LEU A 18 -21.22 20.88 -18.64
N VAL A 19 -20.62 21.82 -17.89
CA VAL A 19 -19.75 21.49 -16.75
C VAL A 19 -20.52 20.76 -15.65
N LEU A 20 -21.71 21.24 -15.29
CA LEU A 20 -22.55 20.58 -14.28
C LEU A 20 -22.93 19.16 -14.71
N PHE A 21 -23.28 18.99 -15.99
CA PHE A 21 -23.59 17.68 -16.56
C PHE A 21 -22.38 16.73 -16.50
N LEU A 22 -21.19 17.21 -16.87
CA LEU A 22 -19.94 16.43 -16.76
C LEU A 22 -19.63 16.04 -15.31
N VAL A 23 -19.84 16.94 -14.36
CA VAL A 23 -19.67 16.64 -12.92
C VAL A 23 -20.66 15.57 -12.47
N LEU A 24 -21.93 15.65 -12.87
CA LEU A 24 -22.96 14.66 -12.51
C LEU A 24 -22.69 13.28 -13.12
N VAL A 25 -22.29 13.23 -14.39
CA VAL A 25 -21.88 11.98 -15.07
C VAL A 25 -20.63 11.40 -14.39
N GLY A 26 -19.66 12.24 -14.05
CA GLY A 26 -18.47 11.85 -13.30
C GLY A 26 -18.80 11.27 -11.92
N LEU A 27 -19.72 11.89 -11.18
CA LEU A 27 -20.20 11.39 -9.89
C LEU A 27 -20.91 10.05 -10.02
N GLY A 28 -21.77 9.88 -11.03
CA GLY A 28 -22.48 8.61 -11.28
C GLY A 28 -21.53 7.47 -11.64
N ALA A 29 -20.52 7.73 -12.47
CA ALA A 29 -19.50 6.75 -12.81
C ALA A 29 -18.62 6.38 -11.60
N TYR A 30 -18.22 7.37 -10.80
CA TYR A 30 -17.47 7.15 -9.56
C TYR A 30 -18.29 6.35 -8.54
N GLY A 31 -19.60 6.60 -8.49
CA GLY A 31 -20.55 5.84 -7.68
C GLY A 31 -20.48 4.33 -7.96
N ARG A 32 -20.38 3.90 -9.23
CA ARG A 32 -20.29 2.45 -9.56
C ARG A 32 -19.06 1.76 -9.00
N VAL A 33 -17.93 2.45 -8.88
CA VAL A 33 -16.70 1.87 -8.30
C VAL A 33 -16.79 1.74 -6.77
N VAL A 34 -17.59 2.58 -6.14
CA VAL A 34 -17.71 2.65 -4.67
C VAL A 34 -18.91 1.87 -4.13
N THR A 35 -19.97 1.70 -4.93
CA THR A 35 -21.22 1.07 -4.50
C THR A 35 -21.07 -0.44 -4.40
N PRO A 36 -21.28 -1.06 -3.22
CA PRO A 36 -21.28 -2.52 -3.09
C PRO A 36 -22.42 -3.16 -3.88
N ASN A 37 -22.25 -4.43 -4.28
CA ASN A 37 -23.29 -5.27 -4.86
C ASN A 37 -23.68 -6.36 -3.85
N PRO A 38 -24.92 -6.43 -3.35
CA PRO A 38 -26.10 -5.64 -3.72
C PRO A 38 -26.04 -4.16 -3.27
N PRO A 39 -26.73 -3.25 -3.99
CA PRO A 39 -26.70 -1.82 -3.71
C PRO A 39 -27.24 -1.54 -2.30
N LYS A 40 -26.35 -1.07 -1.41
CA LYS A 40 -26.65 -0.70 -0.02
C LYS A 40 -26.05 0.67 0.28
N VAL A 41 -26.79 1.49 1.03
CA VAL A 41 -26.26 2.73 1.60
C VAL A 41 -25.13 2.37 2.57
N LEU A 42 -23.90 2.77 2.23
CA LEU A 42 -22.74 2.58 3.11
C LEU A 42 -22.97 3.38 4.38
N THR A 43 -23.03 2.69 5.50
CA THR A 43 -23.03 3.31 6.82
C THR A 43 -21.65 3.90 7.11
N TRP A 44 -21.57 4.78 8.11
CA TRP A 44 -20.28 5.29 8.58
C TRP A 44 -19.33 4.16 9.03
N ALA A 45 -19.88 3.07 9.58
CA ALA A 45 -19.12 1.88 9.95
C ALA A 45 -18.49 1.19 8.72
N ASP A 46 -19.22 1.07 7.62
CA ASP A 46 -18.72 0.46 6.38
C ASP A 46 -17.55 1.26 5.79
N TRP A 47 -17.64 2.59 5.85
CA TRP A 47 -16.55 3.47 5.43
C TRP A 47 -15.30 3.32 6.29
N ARG A 48 -15.48 3.29 7.62
CA ARG A 48 -14.37 3.08 8.55
C ARG A 48 -13.73 1.71 8.36
N PHE A 49 -14.52 0.66 8.16
CA PHE A 49 -14.02 -0.68 7.85
C PHE A 49 -13.18 -0.71 6.57
N ARG A 50 -13.69 -0.12 5.47
CA ARG A 50 -12.93 -0.02 4.21
C ARG A 50 -11.65 0.79 4.35
N ALA A 51 -11.65 1.85 5.15
CA ALA A 51 -10.45 2.64 5.42
C ALA A 51 -9.38 1.80 6.14
N VAL A 52 -9.78 1.05 7.18
CA VAL A 52 -8.87 0.13 7.89
C VAL A 52 -8.36 -0.97 6.95
N GLN A 53 -9.22 -1.58 6.13
CA GLN A 53 -8.81 -2.60 5.16
C GLN A 53 -7.81 -2.06 4.13
N ARG A 54 -8.02 -0.83 3.65
CA ARG A 54 -7.08 -0.15 2.75
C ARG A 54 -5.75 0.15 3.43
N GLN A 55 -5.76 0.55 4.71
CA GLN A 55 -4.54 0.77 5.47
C GLN A 55 -3.78 -0.54 5.68
N TYR A 56 -4.49 -1.60 6.08
CA TYR A 56 -3.91 -2.94 6.27
C TYR A 56 -3.23 -3.46 5.00
N THR A 57 -3.95 -3.46 3.87
CA THR A 57 -3.41 -3.91 2.58
C THR A 57 -2.20 -3.09 2.13
N ARG A 58 -2.22 -1.76 2.33
CA ARG A 58 -1.08 -0.88 2.01
C ARG A 58 0.14 -1.18 2.88
N GLN A 59 -0.06 -1.33 4.20
CA GLN A 59 1.04 -1.61 5.12
C GLN A 59 1.63 -2.99 4.84
N LEU A 60 0.79 -4.01 4.62
CA LEU A 60 1.25 -5.36 4.27
C LEU A 60 2.04 -5.36 2.96
N ALA A 61 1.57 -4.66 1.93
CA ALA A 61 2.28 -4.55 0.65
C ALA A 61 3.59 -3.78 0.75
N ALA A 62 3.72 -2.82 1.68
CA ALA A 62 4.98 -2.15 1.95
C ALA A 62 5.97 -3.08 2.67
N MET A 63 5.51 -3.83 3.68
CA MET A 63 6.33 -4.80 4.39
C MET A 63 6.86 -5.90 3.47
N ARG A 64 6.00 -6.44 2.58
CA ARG A 64 6.41 -7.44 1.57
C ARG A 64 7.52 -6.92 0.66
N ARG A 65 7.36 -5.72 0.10
CA ARG A 65 8.37 -5.09 -0.76
C ARG A 65 9.70 -4.90 -0.05
N ASP A 66 9.68 -4.56 1.23
CA ASP A 66 10.90 -4.39 2.01
C ASP A 66 11.56 -5.73 2.36
N ALA A 67 10.77 -6.76 2.66
CA ALA A 67 11.29 -8.12 2.86
C ALA A 67 11.94 -8.66 1.58
N GLU A 68 11.31 -8.45 0.43
CA GLU A 68 11.87 -8.78 -0.88
C GLU A 68 13.16 -7.99 -1.16
N ALA A 69 13.20 -6.70 -0.79
CA ALA A 69 14.41 -5.90 -0.91
C ALA A 69 15.56 -6.43 -0.03
N LEU A 70 15.27 -6.87 1.20
CA LEU A 70 16.25 -7.53 2.06
C LEU A 70 16.75 -8.85 1.44
N ALA A 71 15.87 -9.61 0.77
CA ALA A 71 16.26 -10.84 0.09
C ALA A 71 17.21 -10.56 -1.07
N ALA A 72 16.87 -9.57 -1.91
CA ALA A 72 17.71 -9.13 -3.00
C ALA A 72 19.08 -8.61 -2.52
N LEU A 73 19.13 -8.05 -1.30
CA LEU A 73 20.38 -7.61 -0.69
C LEU A 73 21.29 -8.78 -0.27
N LEU A 74 20.72 -9.91 0.15
CA LEU A 74 21.48 -11.13 0.48
C LEU A 74 22.12 -11.77 -0.74
N ASP A 75 21.47 -11.67 -1.91
CA ASP A 75 22.04 -12.21 -3.16
C ASP A 75 23.24 -11.38 -3.68
N SER A 76 23.54 -10.25 -3.04
CA SER A 76 24.70 -9.39 -3.33
C SER A 76 25.88 -9.67 -2.39
N ARG A 77 27.09 -9.20 -2.72
CA ARG A 77 28.22 -9.32 -1.77
C ARG A 77 27.99 -8.43 -0.53
N PRO A 78 28.37 -8.88 0.68
CA PRO A 78 28.24 -8.07 1.89
C PRO A 78 29.08 -6.80 1.74
N ASN A 79 28.41 -5.64 1.86
CA ASN A 79 29.03 -4.33 1.71
C ASN A 79 28.30 -3.30 2.59
N LEU A 80 28.95 -2.15 2.83
CA LEU A 80 28.41 -1.10 3.70
C LEU A 80 27.06 -0.53 3.22
N ARG A 81 26.82 -0.51 1.90
CA ARG A 81 25.54 -0.06 1.35
C ARG A 81 24.42 -1.03 1.73
N THR A 82 24.68 -2.33 1.75
CA THR A 82 23.73 -3.36 2.19
C THR A 82 23.35 -3.18 3.66
N ALA A 83 24.35 -2.98 4.53
CA ALA A 83 24.09 -2.71 5.96
C ALA A 83 23.24 -1.45 6.16
N TRP A 84 23.59 -0.35 5.47
CA TRP A 84 22.85 0.90 5.57
C TRP A 84 21.40 0.79 5.06
N GLN A 85 21.16 0.06 3.96
CA GLN A 85 19.81 -0.16 3.46
C GLN A 85 18.96 -0.99 4.43
N ALA A 86 19.55 -2.06 5.00
CA ALA A 86 18.89 -2.87 6.02
C ALA A 86 18.58 -2.04 7.28
N GLU A 87 19.50 -1.17 7.70
CA GLU A 87 19.28 -0.23 8.81
C GLU A 87 18.12 0.73 8.54
N GLN A 88 18.03 1.30 7.34
CA GLN A 88 16.90 2.17 6.98
C GLN A 88 15.56 1.45 7.05
N ILE A 89 15.50 0.21 6.56
CA ILE A 89 14.29 -0.60 6.61
C ILE A 89 13.90 -0.83 8.08
N ALA A 90 14.84 -1.27 8.93
CA ALA A 90 14.59 -1.47 10.35
C ALA A 90 14.11 -0.18 11.05
N ALA A 91 14.83 0.93 10.86
CA ALA A 91 14.54 2.21 11.51
C ALA A 91 13.20 2.82 11.05
N ARG A 92 12.77 2.56 9.80
CA ARG A 92 11.46 2.96 9.31
C ARG A 92 10.35 2.19 10.03
N TRP A 93 10.46 0.87 10.12
CA TRP A 93 9.42 0.03 10.75
C TRP A 93 9.40 0.07 12.26
N GLN A 94 10.50 0.44 12.91
CA GLN A 94 10.51 0.73 14.35
C GLN A 94 9.74 2.00 14.72
N ARG A 95 9.74 3.00 13.83
CA ARG A 95 9.06 4.30 14.05
C ARG A 95 7.68 4.38 13.42
N ALA A 96 7.35 3.47 12.51
CA ALA A 96 6.06 3.47 11.83
C ALA A 96 4.93 3.11 12.80
N GLU A 97 3.84 3.86 12.75
CA GLU A 97 2.57 3.43 13.34
C GLU A 97 1.98 2.30 12.48
N VAL A 98 1.90 1.12 13.07
CA VAL A 98 1.45 -0.11 12.43
C VAL A 98 0.16 -0.56 13.12
N LEU A 99 -0.79 -1.10 12.35
CA LEU A 99 -2.00 -1.69 12.92
C LEU A 99 -1.62 -2.84 13.87
N ASP A 100 -2.34 -3.00 14.98
CA ASP A 100 -2.04 -4.04 15.98
C ASP A 100 -1.95 -5.45 15.37
N ALA A 101 -2.80 -5.76 14.39
CA ALA A 101 -2.79 -7.02 13.65
C ALA A 101 -1.51 -7.29 12.84
N LEU A 102 -0.68 -6.27 12.62
CA LEU A 102 0.58 -6.34 11.87
C LEU A 102 1.82 -6.19 12.78
N THR A 103 1.66 -6.00 14.10
CA THR A 103 2.78 -5.79 15.02
C THR A 103 3.77 -6.95 15.03
N GLY A 104 3.30 -8.20 15.05
CA GLY A 104 4.18 -9.37 14.98
C GLY A 104 4.94 -9.47 13.66
N ARG A 105 4.30 -9.12 12.54
CA ARG A 105 4.93 -9.08 11.21
C ARG A 105 5.99 -7.98 11.10
N ARG A 106 5.71 -6.82 11.67
CA ARG A 106 6.67 -5.71 11.81
C ARG A 106 7.90 -6.17 12.59
N GLU A 107 7.73 -6.88 13.70
CA GLU A 107 8.84 -7.39 14.51
C GLU A 107 9.69 -8.40 13.74
N ALA A 108 9.07 -9.36 13.06
CA ALA A 108 9.78 -10.30 12.20
C ALA A 108 10.58 -9.59 11.09
N LEU A 109 10.02 -8.56 10.47
CA LEU A 109 10.71 -7.76 9.45
C LEU A 109 11.90 -6.98 10.01
N VAL A 110 11.75 -6.37 11.19
CA VAL A 110 12.85 -5.67 11.87
C VAL A 110 13.97 -6.64 12.26
N GLN A 111 13.61 -7.83 12.76
CA GLN A 111 14.58 -8.88 13.08
C GLN A 111 15.33 -9.37 11.83
N ALA A 112 14.62 -9.56 10.71
CA ALA A 112 15.26 -9.93 9.44
C ALA A 112 16.22 -8.83 8.96
N ALA A 113 15.85 -7.56 9.06
CA ALA A 113 16.72 -6.44 8.71
C ALA A 113 17.97 -6.37 9.60
N GLN A 114 17.85 -6.64 10.90
CA GLN A 114 18.98 -6.73 11.82
C GLN A 114 19.89 -7.92 11.49
N ALA A 115 19.31 -9.08 11.14
CA ALA A 115 20.06 -10.25 10.72
C ALA A 115 20.92 -9.97 9.47
N VAL A 116 20.41 -9.22 8.49
CA VAL A 116 21.19 -8.77 7.32
C VAL A 116 22.36 -7.88 7.74
N GLN A 117 22.17 -6.97 8.69
CA GLN A 117 23.27 -6.15 9.22
C GLN A 117 24.34 -7.00 9.92
N ASP A 118 23.93 -8.00 10.70
CA ASP A 118 24.83 -8.93 11.37
C ASP A 118 25.64 -9.77 10.38
N TRP A 119 25.04 -10.18 9.27
CA TRP A 119 25.76 -10.87 8.19
C TRP A 119 26.78 -9.96 7.50
N VAL A 120 26.43 -8.71 7.20
CA VAL A 120 27.42 -7.75 6.65
C VAL A 120 28.58 -7.51 7.64
N ALA A 121 28.29 -7.52 8.94
CA ALA A 121 29.30 -7.41 9.99
C ALA A 121 30.12 -8.69 10.23
N GLY A 122 29.80 -9.80 9.54
CA GLY A 122 30.44 -11.10 9.74
C GLY A 122 30.09 -11.78 11.06
N ARG A 123 29.02 -11.33 11.76
CA ARG A 123 28.54 -11.91 13.02
C ARG A 123 27.61 -13.10 12.83
N ARG A 124 27.02 -13.23 11.64
CA ARG A 124 26.06 -14.28 11.29
C ARG A 124 26.34 -14.80 9.88
N GLU A 125 26.11 -16.10 9.68
CA GLU A 125 26.23 -16.75 8.38
C GLU A 125 25.04 -16.43 7.47
N GLU A 126 25.26 -16.42 6.16
CA GLU A 126 24.21 -16.10 5.18
C GLU A 126 23.00 -17.02 5.30
N GLU A 127 23.23 -18.32 5.51
CA GLU A 127 22.16 -19.33 5.64
C GLU A 127 21.21 -19.01 6.80
N GLN A 128 21.77 -18.63 7.95
CA GLN A 128 20.99 -18.26 9.13
C GLN A 128 20.18 -16.99 8.90
N VAL A 129 20.69 -16.03 8.11
CA VAL A 129 19.93 -14.84 7.75
C VAL A 129 18.82 -15.17 6.76
N ARG A 130 19.10 -16.07 5.81
CA ARG A 130 18.13 -16.55 4.82
C ARG A 130 16.95 -17.23 5.49
N GLU A 131 17.19 -18.05 6.51
CA GLU A 131 16.13 -18.70 7.31
C GLU A 131 15.24 -17.65 8.02
N VAL A 132 15.84 -16.69 8.73
CA VAL A 132 15.08 -15.63 9.42
C VAL A 132 14.26 -14.80 8.44
N LEU A 133 14.82 -14.51 7.26
CA LEU A 133 14.13 -13.74 6.23
C LEU A 133 12.99 -14.53 5.57
N GLN A 134 13.17 -15.84 5.35
CA GLN A 134 12.11 -16.72 4.85
C GLN A 134 10.94 -16.77 5.83
N HIS A 135 11.21 -16.93 7.13
CA HIS A 135 10.16 -16.90 8.14
C HIS A 135 9.39 -15.56 8.15
N ALA A 136 10.10 -14.43 7.98
CA ALA A 136 9.45 -13.13 7.83
C ALA A 136 8.59 -13.02 6.56
N LEU A 137 9.08 -13.52 5.42
CA LEU A 137 8.34 -13.54 4.15
C LEU A 137 7.10 -14.44 4.22
N GLU A 138 7.21 -15.63 4.82
CA GLU A 138 6.09 -16.54 5.03
C GLU A 138 5.01 -15.88 5.88
N GLY A 139 5.40 -15.27 7.01
CA GLY A 139 4.49 -14.53 7.87
C GLY A 139 3.80 -13.35 7.18
N LEU A 140 4.43 -12.76 6.15
CA LEU A 140 3.86 -11.70 5.32
C LEU A 140 3.00 -12.25 4.18
N SER A 141 3.22 -13.49 3.73
CA SER A 141 2.48 -14.15 2.65
C SER A 141 1.14 -14.74 3.08
N GLY A 142 1.00 -15.14 4.35
CA GLY A 142 -0.21 -15.78 4.89
C GLY A 142 -1.46 -14.88 4.87
N GLU A 143 -2.46 -15.34 4.11
CA GLU A 143 -3.88 -14.95 4.23
C GLU A 143 -4.56 -15.68 5.40
#